data_AF-I3I6W8-F1
#
_entry.id   AF-I3I6W8-F1
#
_cell.length_a   1.000
_cell.length_b   1.000
_cell.length_c   1.000
_cell.angle_alpha   90.00
_cell.angle_beta   90.00
_cell.angle_gamma   90.00
#
_symmetry.space_group_name_H-M   'P 1'
#
loop_
_entity.id
_entity.type
_entity.pdbx_description
1 polymer ?
#
loop_
_entity_poly.entity_id
_entity_poly.type
_entity_poly.pdbx_seq_one_letter_code
_entity_poly.pdbx_strand_id
1 'polypeptide(L)'
;MNLNQVTLEIRPRSAWEAVDLGLLMAKRWWLPMIKVWLLASAPFLALALMVPEHYFWVAFVLLWWFKPLYERPLLHILSRAVFNNLPTTRSTLKEFTKLARQHLFMSLTIRRFSPTRCMDLPVLQLEGLAGKRRQARLLVLHREDSTPAGWLSFIGLLLEIFLTIGMISILWSMVPQELEIEWRHFFFNQEKSWLPYLQLGLWYVALGLTAPFYTACGFALYLNRRVKLEAWDIDIAFRRIANKRTASSQLVSLLGAIALGFCLLIDAAPHAYADDQLPTMEAAQEQTENSAQELLEQPLGDYQDINRDQAQKAITEVMQQVEFSRKETKRQLTFIEKEEEKNWFFEFLDKHFGDFFDEFEDFKGFGFFASGLEILLWSAVLLLVALVVYRYRHWLSAQFVRIAPTKVPRSKPQTLFGMEVTQESLPDDVSANALQLLQQGNSREALALLYRASLFQLIYKGADIHEGHTEGECVQLMRELLNHVAAAQHPQQQHLHQKILQQQIDYFAELTRHWQQLAYGHKLPEFALAEQLCLQWNSCWLLPVTPASPVAGKAGAQ
;
A
#
# COMPACT_ATOMS: atom_id res chain seq x y z
N MET A 1 -16.95 -15.38 -18.82
CA MET A 1 -15.76 -15.83 -18.09
C MET A 1 -16.25 -16.53 -16.84
N ASN A 2 -16.04 -17.84 -16.68
CA ASN A 2 -16.56 -18.58 -15.53
C ASN A 2 -15.61 -18.41 -14.34
N LEU A 3 -15.97 -17.55 -13.39
CA LEU A 3 -15.17 -17.25 -12.19
C LEU A 3 -14.95 -18.47 -11.28
N ASN A 4 -15.82 -19.48 -11.37
CA ASN A 4 -15.73 -20.71 -10.59
C ASN A 4 -14.58 -21.65 -11.00
N GLN A 5 -13.95 -21.42 -12.16
CA GLN A 5 -12.88 -22.26 -12.71
C GLN A 5 -11.49 -21.62 -12.56
N VAL A 6 -11.38 -20.52 -11.83
CA VAL A 6 -10.13 -19.79 -11.66
C VAL A 6 -9.21 -20.57 -10.73
N THR A 7 -8.00 -20.88 -11.20
CA THR A 7 -6.99 -21.63 -10.42
C THR A 7 -6.24 -20.76 -9.41
N LEU A 8 -6.42 -19.45 -9.48
CA LEU A 8 -5.78 -18.45 -8.63
C LEU A 8 -6.77 -17.97 -7.56
N GLU A 9 -6.30 -17.78 -6.34
CA GLU A 9 -7.10 -17.12 -5.31
C GLU A 9 -7.36 -15.66 -5.71
N ILE A 10 -8.63 -15.29 -5.88
CA ILE A 10 -9.02 -13.92 -6.21
C ILE A 10 -9.07 -13.13 -4.91
N ARG A 11 -8.09 -12.25 -4.71
CA ARG A 11 -8.03 -11.27 -3.61
C ARG A 11 -7.37 -9.99 -4.11
N PRO A 12 -7.70 -8.80 -3.57
CA PRO A 12 -6.97 -7.58 -3.85
C PRO A 12 -5.54 -7.70 -3.32
N ARG A 13 -4.55 -7.51 -4.19
CA ARG A 13 -3.13 -7.61 -3.84
C ARG A 13 -2.42 -6.27 -3.95
N SER A 14 -1.32 -6.13 -3.23
CA SER A 14 -0.35 -5.09 -3.56
C SER A 14 0.24 -5.33 -4.95
N ALA A 15 0.77 -4.29 -5.59
CA ALA A 15 1.28 -4.41 -6.94
C ALA A 15 2.50 -5.36 -7.03
N TRP A 16 3.39 -5.33 -6.05
CA TRP A 16 4.53 -6.26 -5.99
C TRP A 16 4.13 -7.71 -5.68
N GLU A 17 3.14 -7.91 -4.82
CA GLU A 17 2.57 -9.24 -4.59
C GLU A 17 1.89 -9.80 -5.85
N ALA A 18 1.31 -8.93 -6.70
CA ALA A 18 0.82 -9.34 -8.00
C ALA A 18 1.96 -9.72 -8.97
N VAL A 19 3.13 -9.07 -8.90
CA VAL A 19 4.32 -9.48 -9.66
C VAL A 19 4.80 -10.86 -9.21
N ASP A 20 4.84 -11.12 -7.89
CA ASP A 20 5.20 -12.44 -7.36
C ASP A 20 4.24 -13.54 -7.83
N LEU A 21 2.94 -13.24 -7.88
CA LEU A 21 1.95 -14.14 -8.48
C LEU A 21 2.30 -14.45 -9.94
N GLY A 22 2.74 -13.44 -10.71
CA GLY A 22 3.21 -13.61 -12.08
C GLY A 22 4.41 -14.54 -12.20
N LEU A 23 5.38 -14.45 -11.29
CA LEU A 23 6.52 -15.38 -11.23
C LEU A 23 6.07 -16.82 -10.99
N LEU A 24 5.12 -17.02 -10.06
CA LEU A 24 4.52 -18.33 -9.79
C LEU A 24 3.76 -18.89 -11.01
N MET A 25 3.03 -18.03 -11.72
CA MET A 25 2.32 -18.39 -12.96
C MET A 25 3.30 -18.83 -14.05
N ALA A 26 4.38 -18.07 -14.26
CA ALA A 26 5.44 -18.44 -15.21
C ALA A 26 6.10 -19.77 -14.83
N LYS A 27 6.40 -19.99 -13.55
CA LYS A 27 6.99 -21.26 -13.06
C LYS A 27 6.05 -22.44 -13.28
N ARG A 28 4.74 -22.27 -13.05
CA ARG A 28 3.75 -23.35 -13.21
C ARG A 28 3.56 -23.78 -14.66
N TRP A 29 3.57 -22.84 -15.60
CA TRP A 29 3.31 -23.09 -17.03
C TRP A 29 4.52 -22.83 -17.93
N TRP A 30 5.72 -22.96 -17.36
CA TRP A 30 6.99 -22.67 -18.03
C TRP A 30 7.17 -23.45 -19.35
N LEU A 31 6.98 -24.76 -19.31
CA LEU A 31 7.21 -25.64 -20.45
C LEU A 31 6.29 -25.34 -21.65
N PRO A 32 4.96 -25.19 -21.49
CA PRO A 32 4.11 -24.72 -22.58
C PRO A 32 4.51 -23.35 -23.14
N MET A 33 4.87 -22.41 -22.25
CA MET A 33 5.24 -21.04 -22.63
C MET A 33 6.53 -21.01 -23.46
N ILE A 34 7.60 -21.65 -23.00
CA ILE A 34 8.89 -21.66 -23.71
C ILE A 34 8.77 -22.36 -25.08
N LYS A 35 8.03 -23.48 -25.16
CA LYS A 35 7.82 -24.20 -26.43
C LYS A 35 7.14 -23.31 -27.48
N VAL A 36 6.09 -22.60 -27.09
CA VAL A 36 5.36 -21.71 -28.00
C VAL A 36 6.20 -20.47 -28.33
N TRP A 37 6.94 -19.94 -27.37
CA TRP A 37 7.85 -18.82 -27.61
C TRP A 37 8.92 -19.18 -28.65
N LEU A 38 9.59 -20.32 -28.48
CA LEU A 38 10.61 -20.81 -29.42
C LEU A 38 10.02 -20.98 -30.83
N LEU A 39 8.85 -21.60 -30.95
CA LEU A 39 8.19 -21.77 -32.26
C LEU A 39 7.76 -20.43 -32.89
N ALA A 40 7.32 -19.47 -32.08
CA ALA A 40 6.89 -18.16 -32.57
C ALA A 40 8.07 -17.25 -32.96
N SER A 41 9.20 -17.35 -32.26
CA SER A 41 10.41 -16.54 -32.52
C SER A 41 11.38 -17.19 -33.51
N ALA A 42 11.34 -18.51 -33.71
CA ALA A 42 12.15 -19.26 -34.67
C ALA A 42 12.20 -18.66 -36.09
N PRO A 43 11.09 -18.27 -36.75
CA PRO A 43 11.16 -17.69 -38.09
C PRO A 43 11.91 -16.35 -38.11
N PHE A 44 11.87 -15.59 -37.02
CA PHE A 44 12.58 -14.32 -36.90
C PHE A 44 14.05 -14.53 -36.58
N LEU A 45 14.39 -15.56 -35.81
CA LEU A 45 15.77 -15.99 -35.63
C LEU A 45 16.38 -16.45 -36.96
N ALA A 46 15.65 -17.28 -37.73
CA ALA A 46 16.12 -17.71 -39.05
C ALA A 46 16.36 -16.51 -39.97
N LEU A 47 15.46 -15.53 -39.96
CA LEU A 47 15.63 -14.29 -40.72
C LEU A 47 16.83 -13.46 -40.22
N ALA A 48 17.05 -13.38 -38.91
CA ALA A 48 18.21 -12.72 -38.31
C ALA A 48 19.53 -13.41 -38.71
N LEU A 49 19.55 -14.74 -38.82
CA LEU A 49 20.73 -15.51 -39.25
C LEU A 49 21.02 -15.39 -40.75
N MET A 50 20.04 -14.98 -41.57
CA MET A 50 20.21 -14.74 -43.01
C MET A 50 20.78 -13.34 -43.31
N VAL A 51 20.95 -12.49 -42.30
CA VAL A 51 21.51 -11.14 -42.46
C VAL A 51 23.00 -11.24 -42.84
N PRO A 52 23.47 -10.53 -43.89
CA PRO A 52 24.89 -10.55 -44.26
C PRO A 52 25.81 -10.10 -43.12
N GLU A 53 27.00 -10.70 -43.03
CA GLU A 53 27.98 -10.44 -41.95
C GLU A 53 28.30 -8.95 -41.78
N HIS A 54 28.39 -8.20 -42.88
CA HIS A 54 28.64 -6.74 -42.84
C HIS A 54 27.57 -5.94 -42.10
N TYR A 55 26.32 -6.44 -42.05
CA TYR A 55 25.19 -5.80 -41.38
C TYR A 55 24.73 -6.59 -40.16
N PHE A 56 25.60 -7.37 -39.50
CA PHE A 56 25.20 -8.28 -38.43
C PHE A 56 24.50 -7.57 -37.24
N TRP A 57 24.81 -6.29 -36.98
CA TRP A 57 24.08 -5.47 -36.00
C TRP A 57 22.56 -5.42 -36.28
N VAL A 58 22.15 -5.51 -37.55
CA VAL A 58 20.73 -5.57 -37.96
C VAL A 58 20.07 -6.83 -37.43
N ALA A 59 20.78 -7.95 -37.29
CA ALA A 59 20.23 -9.19 -36.72
C ALA A 59 19.79 -8.99 -35.26
N PHE A 60 20.61 -8.31 -34.45
CA PHE A 60 20.28 -7.95 -33.07
C PHE A 60 19.08 -6.99 -33.02
N VAL A 61 19.12 -5.93 -33.83
CA VAL A 61 18.01 -4.97 -33.90
C VAL A 61 16.72 -5.65 -34.34
N LEU A 62 16.78 -6.61 -35.27
CA LEU A 62 15.61 -7.33 -35.76
C LEU A 62 14.96 -8.16 -34.65
N LEU A 63 15.74 -8.98 -33.95
CA LEU A 63 15.22 -9.75 -32.80
C LEU A 63 14.67 -8.83 -31.70
N TRP A 64 15.38 -7.75 -31.40
CA TRP A 64 14.96 -6.72 -30.43
C TRP A 64 13.65 -6.04 -30.87
N TRP A 65 13.50 -5.74 -32.16
CA TRP A 65 12.37 -5.01 -32.71
C TRP A 65 11.08 -5.81 -32.62
N PHE A 66 11.16 -7.11 -32.94
CA PHE A 66 10.02 -8.03 -32.96
C PHE A 66 9.68 -8.63 -31.58
N LYS A 67 10.41 -8.30 -30.51
CA LYS A 67 10.12 -8.72 -29.12
C LYS A 67 8.63 -8.58 -28.70
N PRO A 68 7.92 -7.47 -29.01
CA PRO A 68 6.49 -7.33 -28.68
C PRO A 68 5.55 -8.33 -29.37
N LEU A 69 6.03 -9.03 -30.39
CA LEU A 69 5.26 -10.04 -31.11
C LEU A 69 5.32 -11.39 -30.39
N TYR A 70 6.50 -11.77 -29.90
CA TYR A 70 6.75 -13.06 -29.24
C TYR A 70 6.02 -13.20 -27.89
N GLU A 71 5.61 -12.07 -27.30
CA GLU A 71 4.91 -12.01 -26.02
C GLU A 71 3.40 -12.26 -26.14
N ARG A 72 2.79 -12.01 -27.31
CA ARG A 72 1.37 -12.22 -27.57
C ARG A 72 0.89 -13.68 -27.40
N PRO A 73 1.61 -14.69 -27.93
CA PRO A 73 1.20 -16.07 -27.73
C PRO A 73 1.39 -16.53 -26.28
N LEU A 74 2.35 -15.95 -25.54
CA LEU A 74 2.54 -16.22 -24.12
C LEU A 74 1.33 -15.76 -23.29
N LEU A 75 0.88 -14.52 -23.54
CA LEU A 75 -0.32 -13.98 -22.92
C LEU A 75 -1.56 -14.82 -23.24
N HIS A 76 -1.67 -15.34 -24.46
CA HIS A 76 -2.79 -16.20 -24.86
C HIS A 76 -2.88 -17.48 -24.02
N ILE A 77 -1.73 -18.13 -23.78
CA ILE A 77 -1.64 -19.31 -22.91
C ILE A 77 -2.06 -18.94 -21.50
N LEU A 78 -1.47 -17.89 -20.92
CA LEU A 78 -1.77 -17.44 -19.55
C LEU A 78 -3.25 -17.13 -19.36
N SER A 79 -3.86 -16.42 -20.32
CA SER A 79 -5.28 -16.02 -20.25
C SER A 79 -6.24 -17.20 -20.18
N ARG A 80 -5.89 -18.36 -20.76
CA ARG A 80 -6.69 -19.58 -20.72
C ARG A 80 -6.27 -20.51 -19.57
N ALA A 81 -4.98 -20.57 -19.27
CA ALA A 81 -4.41 -21.38 -18.20
C ALA A 81 -4.95 -20.97 -16.81
N VAL A 82 -5.19 -19.68 -16.58
CA VAL A 82 -5.84 -19.18 -15.35
C VAL A 82 -7.24 -19.76 -15.12
N PHE A 83 -7.96 -20.15 -16.18
CA PHE A 83 -9.27 -20.80 -16.11
C PHE A 83 -9.20 -22.32 -16.26
N ASN A 84 -8.06 -22.91 -15.89
CA ASN A 84 -7.81 -24.35 -15.98
C ASN A 84 -7.97 -24.95 -17.40
N ASN A 85 -7.83 -24.13 -18.45
CA ASN A 85 -7.93 -24.55 -19.84
C ASN A 85 -6.57 -24.34 -20.52
N LEU A 86 -5.74 -25.38 -20.57
CA LEU A 86 -4.44 -25.31 -21.23
C LEU A 86 -4.59 -25.51 -22.75
N PRO A 87 -4.37 -24.48 -23.59
CA PRO A 87 -4.49 -24.62 -25.03
C PRO A 87 -3.35 -25.48 -25.59
N THR A 88 -3.65 -26.35 -26.54
CA THR A 88 -2.62 -27.12 -27.27
C THR A 88 -1.72 -26.16 -28.05
N THR A 89 -0.41 -26.44 -28.10
CA THR A 89 0.60 -25.61 -28.80
C THR A 89 0.21 -25.28 -30.25
N ARG A 90 -0.31 -26.26 -30.99
CA ARG A 90 -0.79 -26.09 -32.37
C ARG A 90 -1.97 -25.11 -32.48
N SER A 91 -2.88 -25.12 -31.51
CA SER A 91 -4.02 -24.20 -31.49
C SER A 91 -3.55 -22.77 -31.26
N THR A 92 -2.64 -22.57 -30.31
CA THR A 92 -2.04 -21.26 -30.01
C THR A 92 -1.25 -20.72 -31.19
N LEU A 93 -0.51 -21.56 -31.92
CA LEU A 93 0.27 -21.10 -33.08
C LEU A 93 -0.62 -20.73 -34.28
N LYS A 94 -1.77 -21.40 -34.47
CA LYS A 94 -2.76 -20.96 -35.47
C LYS A 94 -3.34 -19.59 -35.11
N GLU A 95 -3.74 -19.42 -33.85
CA GLU A 95 -4.28 -18.15 -33.35
C GLU A 95 -3.22 -17.03 -33.33
N PHE A 96 -1.93 -17.37 -33.19
CA PHE A 96 -0.82 -16.43 -33.23
C PHE A 96 -0.79 -15.61 -34.52
N THR A 97 -1.07 -16.21 -35.69
CA THR A 97 -1.07 -15.46 -36.96
C THR A 97 -2.09 -14.32 -36.97
N LYS A 98 -3.27 -14.55 -36.39
CA LYS A 98 -4.32 -13.55 -36.21
C LYS A 98 -3.91 -12.52 -35.17
N LEU A 99 -3.42 -12.97 -34.02
CA LEU A 99 -2.98 -12.12 -32.92
C LEU A 99 -1.80 -11.23 -33.32
N ALA A 100 -0.88 -11.71 -34.13
CA ALA A 100 0.29 -10.99 -34.62
C ALA A 100 -0.11 -9.81 -35.51
N ARG A 101 -1.07 -9.99 -36.42
CA ARG A 101 -1.49 -8.95 -37.37
C ARG A 101 -2.27 -7.80 -36.71
N GLN A 102 -2.95 -8.05 -35.60
CA GLN A 102 -3.75 -7.04 -34.91
C GLN A 102 -2.86 -5.92 -34.33
N HIS A 103 -3.04 -4.69 -34.79
CA HIS A 103 -2.29 -3.51 -34.32
C HIS A 103 -0.75 -3.65 -34.37
N LEU A 104 -0.20 -4.46 -35.30
CA LEU A 104 1.24 -4.69 -35.44
C LEU A 104 2.02 -3.37 -35.57
N PHE A 105 1.57 -2.48 -36.46
CA PHE A 105 2.26 -1.22 -36.75
C PHE A 105 2.42 -0.33 -35.51
N MET A 106 1.31 -0.06 -34.80
CA MET A 106 1.35 0.78 -33.59
C MET A 106 2.11 0.12 -32.43
N SER A 107 2.13 -1.22 -32.38
CA SER A 107 2.92 -1.96 -31.40
C SER A 107 4.42 -1.91 -31.66
N LEU A 108 4.84 -1.85 -32.93
CA LEU A 108 6.25 -1.82 -33.30
C LEU A 108 6.85 -0.40 -33.31
N THR A 109 6.06 0.64 -33.60
CA THR A 109 6.57 2.02 -33.71
C THR A 109 6.53 2.77 -32.37
N ILE A 110 5.34 3.14 -31.91
CA ILE A 110 5.17 4.09 -30.79
C ILE A 110 5.08 3.35 -29.45
N ARG A 111 4.29 2.27 -29.38
CA ARG A 111 4.02 1.58 -28.10
C ARG A 111 5.21 0.77 -27.58
N ARG A 112 6.25 0.64 -28.41
CA ARG A 112 7.46 -0.10 -28.11
C ARG A 112 8.30 0.57 -27.02
N PHE A 113 8.33 1.90 -27.02
CA PHE A 113 9.06 2.71 -26.04
C PHE A 113 8.28 2.92 -24.73
N SER A 114 7.09 2.31 -24.58
CA SER A 114 6.33 2.41 -23.34
C SER A 114 6.90 1.46 -22.27
N PRO A 115 7.29 1.95 -21.08
CA PRO A 115 7.80 1.11 -20.00
C PRO A 115 6.72 0.22 -19.39
N THR A 116 5.43 0.57 -19.52
CA THR A 116 4.29 -0.19 -18.98
C THR A 116 3.71 -1.21 -19.97
N ARG A 117 4.39 -1.46 -21.08
CA ARG A 117 3.93 -2.32 -22.20
C ARG A 117 3.43 -3.70 -21.78
N CYS A 118 4.09 -4.34 -20.81
CA CYS A 118 3.71 -5.67 -20.31
C CYS A 118 2.28 -5.69 -19.74
N MET A 119 1.87 -4.63 -19.04
CA MET A 119 0.56 -4.47 -18.43
C MET A 119 -0.50 -4.00 -19.44
N ASP A 120 -0.09 -3.28 -20.48
CA ASP A 120 -0.97 -2.78 -21.54
C ASP A 120 -1.37 -3.85 -22.56
N LEU A 121 -0.54 -4.90 -22.70
CA LEU A 121 -0.73 -5.96 -23.68
C LEU A 121 -2.07 -6.72 -23.50
N PRO A 122 -2.49 -7.11 -22.28
CA PRO A 122 -3.81 -7.69 -22.01
C PRO A 122 -4.99 -6.83 -22.44
N VAL A 123 -4.93 -5.50 -22.25
CA VAL A 123 -6.01 -4.59 -22.68
C VAL A 123 -6.17 -4.61 -24.19
N LEU A 124 -5.07 -4.73 -24.93
CA LEU A 124 -5.11 -4.82 -26.39
C LEU A 124 -5.66 -6.17 -26.87
N GLN A 125 -5.18 -7.27 -26.29
CA GLN A 125 -5.46 -8.62 -26.80
C GLN A 125 -6.75 -9.24 -26.25
N LEU A 126 -7.07 -9.02 -24.97
CA LEU A 126 -8.21 -9.63 -24.30
C LEU A 126 -9.45 -8.74 -24.33
N GLU A 127 -9.29 -7.42 -24.16
CA GLU A 127 -10.43 -6.49 -24.20
C GLU A 127 -10.74 -5.99 -25.62
N GLY A 128 -9.78 -6.09 -26.56
CA GLY A 128 -9.98 -5.72 -27.97
C GLY A 128 -10.30 -4.23 -28.19
N LEU A 129 -9.99 -3.37 -27.21
CA LEU A 129 -10.34 -1.95 -27.26
C LEU A 129 -9.35 -1.15 -28.14
N ALA A 130 -9.89 -0.24 -28.95
CA ALA A 130 -9.13 0.67 -29.80
C ALA A 130 -9.43 2.15 -29.54
N GLY A 131 -8.49 3.03 -29.91
CA GLY A 131 -8.66 4.49 -29.89
C GLY A 131 -8.90 5.09 -28.49
N LYS A 132 -9.87 6.01 -28.41
CA LYS A 132 -10.20 6.78 -27.19
C LYS A 132 -10.66 5.88 -26.03
N ARG A 133 -11.42 4.81 -26.31
CA ARG A 133 -11.87 3.85 -25.29
C ARG A 133 -10.69 3.12 -24.63
N ARG A 134 -9.68 2.75 -25.42
CA ARG A 134 -8.44 2.16 -24.90
C ARG A 134 -7.69 3.15 -24.00
N GLN A 135 -7.55 4.41 -24.42
CA GLN A 135 -6.84 5.43 -23.62
C GLN A 135 -7.53 5.67 -22.28
N ALA A 136 -8.87 5.80 -22.27
CA ALA A 136 -9.63 5.95 -21.03
C ALA A 136 -9.43 4.74 -20.10
N ARG A 137 -9.47 3.52 -20.64
CA ARG A 137 -9.24 2.29 -19.87
C ARG A 137 -7.83 2.23 -19.29
N LEU A 138 -6.81 2.57 -20.09
CA LEU A 138 -5.41 2.59 -19.63
C LEU A 138 -5.17 3.65 -18.57
N LEU A 139 -5.80 4.82 -18.66
CA LEU A 139 -5.68 5.88 -17.65
C LEU A 139 -6.19 5.41 -16.27
N VAL A 140 -7.29 4.66 -16.24
CA VAL A 140 -7.81 4.05 -15.01
C VAL A 140 -6.91 2.91 -14.51
N LEU A 141 -6.31 2.16 -15.44
CA LEU A 141 -5.41 1.05 -15.15
C LEU A 141 -4.08 1.53 -14.52
N HIS A 142 -3.49 2.59 -15.07
CA HIS A 142 -2.17 3.13 -14.67
C HIS A 142 -2.17 3.95 -13.38
N ARG A 143 -3.33 4.23 -12.78
CA ARG A 143 -3.42 5.11 -11.59
C ARG A 143 -2.69 4.58 -10.36
N GLU A 144 -2.59 3.27 -10.18
CA GLU A 144 -1.97 2.63 -9.00
C GLU A 144 -0.83 1.67 -9.36
N ASP A 145 -1.01 0.83 -10.39
CA ASP A 145 -0.09 -0.28 -10.68
C ASP A 145 0.90 0.03 -11.84
N SER A 146 1.03 1.29 -12.27
CA SER A 146 1.93 1.68 -13.37
C SER A 146 3.41 1.63 -13.01
N THR A 147 3.77 2.03 -11.79
CA THR A 147 5.17 2.09 -11.35
C THR A 147 5.83 0.71 -11.38
N PRO A 148 5.22 -0.37 -10.84
CA PRO A 148 5.83 -1.70 -10.88
C PRO A 148 5.89 -2.28 -12.30
N ALA A 149 4.94 -1.94 -13.17
CA ALA A 149 5.00 -2.34 -14.59
C ALA A 149 6.21 -1.71 -15.30
N GLY A 150 6.53 -0.44 -14.99
CA GLY A 150 7.73 0.23 -15.50
C GLY A 150 9.02 -0.40 -14.98
N TRP A 151 9.11 -0.64 -13.67
CA TRP A 151 10.25 -1.34 -13.06
C TRP A 151 10.44 -2.75 -13.62
N LEU A 152 9.37 -3.47 -13.92
CA LEU A 152 9.45 -4.80 -14.52
C LEU A 152 10.14 -4.79 -15.90
N SER A 153 9.93 -3.75 -16.71
CA SER A 153 10.64 -3.58 -17.99
C SER A 153 12.12 -3.27 -17.80
N PHE A 154 12.46 -2.46 -16.80
CA PHE A 154 13.85 -2.18 -16.46
C PHE A 154 14.57 -3.42 -15.91
N ILE A 155 13.96 -4.11 -14.94
CA ILE A 155 14.49 -5.35 -14.36
C ILE A 155 14.62 -6.43 -15.43
N GLY A 156 13.64 -6.57 -16.32
CA GLY A 156 13.70 -7.53 -17.43
C GLY A 156 14.88 -7.26 -18.38
N LEU A 157 15.17 -5.99 -18.66
CA LEU A 157 16.33 -5.59 -19.46
C LEU A 157 17.65 -5.89 -18.74
N LEU A 158 17.77 -5.56 -17.45
CA LEU A 158 18.96 -5.90 -16.65
C LEU A 158 19.18 -7.41 -16.57
N LEU A 159 18.11 -8.19 -16.36
CA LEU A 159 18.18 -9.64 -16.32
C LEU A 159 18.69 -10.23 -17.65
N GLU A 160 18.25 -9.68 -18.79
CA GLU A 160 18.72 -10.08 -20.11
C GLU A 160 20.22 -9.81 -20.30
N ILE A 161 20.68 -8.62 -19.89
CA ILE A 161 22.09 -8.24 -19.96
C ILE A 161 22.93 -9.16 -19.07
N PHE A 162 22.55 -9.32 -17.79
CA PHE A 162 23.30 -10.15 -16.85
C PHE A 162 23.31 -11.63 -17.23
N LEU A 163 22.21 -12.18 -17.74
CA LEU A 163 22.20 -13.56 -18.25
C LEU A 163 23.14 -13.71 -19.45
N THR A 164 23.14 -12.75 -20.36
CA THR A 164 23.99 -12.79 -21.56
C THR A 164 25.47 -12.70 -21.18
N ILE A 165 25.83 -11.72 -20.35
CA ILE A 165 27.19 -11.57 -19.83
C ILE A 165 27.60 -12.83 -19.07
N GLY A 166 26.75 -13.34 -18.16
CA GLY A 166 27.04 -14.54 -17.39
C GLY A 166 27.27 -15.79 -18.26
N MET A 167 26.49 -15.97 -19.33
CA MET A 167 26.71 -17.06 -20.28
C MET A 167 28.03 -16.90 -21.05
N ILE A 168 28.37 -15.67 -21.46
CA ILE A 168 29.67 -15.38 -22.10
C ILE A 168 30.82 -15.63 -21.13
N SER A 169 30.72 -15.19 -19.87
CA SER A 169 31.73 -15.40 -18.83
C SER A 169 31.97 -16.88 -18.54
N ILE A 170 30.93 -17.71 -18.55
CA ILE A 170 31.07 -19.17 -18.39
C ILE A 170 31.85 -19.77 -19.56
N LEU A 171 31.51 -19.42 -20.81
CA LEU A 171 32.24 -19.90 -21.98
C LEU A 171 33.69 -19.44 -21.96
N TRP A 172 33.94 -18.21 -21.52
CA TRP A 172 35.28 -17.66 -21.38
C TRP A 172 36.09 -18.40 -20.31
N SER A 173 35.49 -18.75 -19.17
CA SER A 173 36.15 -19.55 -18.13
C SER A 173 36.60 -20.94 -18.62
N MET A 174 36.07 -21.43 -19.75
CA MET A 174 36.50 -22.69 -20.36
C MET A 174 37.64 -22.51 -21.38
N VAL A 175 38.04 -21.27 -21.68
CA VAL A 175 39.17 -20.98 -22.59
C VAL A 175 40.49 -21.08 -21.80
N PRO A 176 41.48 -21.86 -22.27
CA PRO A 176 42.79 -21.94 -21.63
C PRO A 176 43.51 -20.59 -21.64
N GLN A 177 44.21 -20.25 -20.54
CA GLN A 177 44.96 -18.99 -20.40
C GLN A 177 46.13 -18.86 -21.39
N GLU A 178 46.55 -19.97 -22.01
CA GLU A 178 47.60 -20.00 -23.04
C GLU A 178 47.17 -19.37 -24.37
N LEU A 179 45.85 -19.21 -24.59
CA LEU A 179 45.33 -18.37 -25.64
C LEU A 179 45.18 -16.96 -25.09
N GLU A 180 46.17 -16.10 -25.35
CA GLU A 180 46.08 -14.65 -25.12
C GLU A 180 45.01 -14.05 -26.07
N ILE A 181 43.74 -14.26 -25.76
CA ILE A 181 42.62 -13.67 -26.49
C ILE A 181 42.34 -12.30 -25.87
N GLU A 182 42.76 -11.24 -26.56
CA GLU A 182 42.36 -9.87 -26.21
C GLU A 182 40.84 -9.70 -26.35
N TRP A 183 40.18 -9.29 -25.26
CA TRP A 183 38.72 -9.08 -25.18
C TRP A 183 38.18 -8.14 -26.27
N ARG A 184 38.96 -7.10 -26.58
CA ARG A 184 38.71 -6.14 -27.65
C ARG A 184 38.47 -6.83 -28.99
N HIS A 185 39.28 -7.84 -29.28
CA HIS A 185 39.19 -8.57 -30.55
C HIS A 185 37.97 -9.51 -30.60
N PHE A 186 37.45 -9.96 -29.46
CA PHE A 186 36.29 -10.85 -29.36
C PHE A 186 34.95 -10.09 -29.49
N PHE A 187 34.84 -8.88 -28.96
CA PHE A 187 33.61 -8.09 -29.06
C PHE A 187 33.57 -7.18 -30.29
N PHE A 188 34.73 -6.69 -30.75
CA PHE A 188 34.78 -5.66 -31.79
C PHE A 188 35.43 -6.08 -33.11
N ASN A 189 36.32 -7.09 -33.13
CA ASN A 189 36.84 -7.60 -34.39
C ASN A 189 36.00 -8.74 -34.96
N GLN A 190 35.26 -8.40 -36.02
CA GLN A 190 34.44 -9.32 -36.81
C GLN A 190 35.27 -10.18 -37.78
N GLU A 191 36.60 -10.24 -37.63
CA GLU A 191 37.46 -11.02 -38.54
C GLU A 191 37.15 -12.53 -38.50
N LYS A 192 36.60 -13.04 -37.39
CA LYS A 192 36.13 -14.42 -37.27
C LYS A 192 34.62 -14.51 -37.46
N SER A 193 34.20 -15.07 -38.59
CA SER A 193 32.79 -15.17 -38.99
C SER A 193 31.87 -15.83 -37.96
N TRP A 194 32.32 -16.79 -37.13
CA TRP A 194 31.42 -17.58 -36.26
C TRP A 194 30.98 -16.89 -34.96
N LEU A 195 31.79 -15.98 -34.44
CA LEU A 195 31.63 -15.38 -33.12
C LEU A 195 30.36 -14.51 -32.95
N PRO A 196 30.03 -13.61 -33.89
CA PRO A 196 28.77 -12.86 -33.85
C PRO A 196 27.54 -13.77 -33.77
N TYR A 197 27.53 -14.90 -34.49
CA TYR A 197 26.44 -15.87 -34.43
C TYR A 197 26.30 -16.53 -33.05
N LEU A 198 27.43 -16.82 -32.38
CA LEU A 198 27.40 -17.33 -31.00
C LEU A 198 26.81 -16.29 -30.04
N GLN A 199 27.23 -15.03 -30.13
CA GLN A 199 26.69 -13.96 -29.29
C GLN A 199 25.19 -13.76 -29.51
N LEU A 200 24.73 -13.77 -30.77
CA LEU A 200 23.32 -13.71 -31.12
C LEU A 200 22.54 -14.91 -30.53
N GLY A 201 23.11 -16.11 -30.61
CA GLY A 201 22.54 -17.33 -30.04
C GLY A 201 22.40 -17.27 -28.52
N LEU A 202 23.44 -16.83 -27.80
CA LEU A 202 23.39 -16.66 -26.35
C LEU A 202 22.36 -15.62 -25.94
N TRP A 203 22.34 -14.47 -26.62
CA TRP A 203 21.35 -13.43 -26.34
C TRP A 203 19.92 -13.90 -26.66
N TYR A 204 19.72 -14.69 -27.72
CA TYR A 204 18.43 -15.33 -28.01
C TYR A 204 17.98 -16.29 -26.90
N VAL A 205 18.89 -17.06 -26.32
CA VAL A 205 18.61 -17.91 -25.15
C VAL A 205 18.20 -17.06 -23.95
N ALA A 206 18.92 -15.97 -23.67
CA ALA A 206 18.56 -15.04 -22.60
C ALA A 206 17.14 -14.49 -22.80
N LEU A 207 16.80 -14.02 -24.00
CA LEU A 207 15.46 -13.55 -24.34
C LEU A 207 14.38 -14.61 -24.13
N GLY A 208 14.67 -15.87 -24.48
CA GLY A 208 13.74 -16.99 -24.28
C GLY A 208 13.48 -17.28 -22.81
N LEU A 209 14.51 -17.18 -21.97
CA LEU A 209 14.40 -17.37 -20.53
C LEU A 209 13.65 -16.21 -19.86
N THR A 210 13.86 -14.97 -20.26
CA THR A 210 13.21 -13.83 -19.58
C THR A 210 11.76 -13.61 -20.01
N ALA A 211 11.40 -13.92 -21.27
CA ALA A 211 10.10 -13.58 -21.84
C ALA A 211 8.87 -14.17 -21.11
N PRO A 212 8.87 -15.45 -20.66
CA PRO A 212 7.75 -16.01 -19.91
C PRO A 212 7.50 -15.27 -18.59
N PHE A 213 8.56 -14.93 -17.85
CA PHE A 213 8.43 -14.19 -16.59
C PHE A 213 7.91 -12.78 -16.82
N TYR A 214 8.47 -12.07 -17.79
CA TYR A 214 8.07 -10.70 -18.12
C TYR A 214 6.58 -10.62 -18.49
N THR A 215 6.10 -11.53 -19.33
CA THR A 215 4.69 -11.57 -19.76
C THR A 215 3.73 -12.00 -18.65
N ALA A 216 4.13 -12.96 -17.82
CA ALA A 216 3.29 -13.42 -16.71
C ALA A 216 3.13 -12.34 -15.62
N CYS A 217 4.20 -11.65 -15.26
CA CYS A 217 4.16 -10.55 -14.30
C CYS A 217 3.31 -9.37 -14.81
N GLY A 218 3.45 -8.99 -16.09
CA GLY A 218 2.59 -7.96 -16.70
C GLY A 218 1.10 -8.35 -16.72
N PHE A 219 0.81 -9.62 -17.02
CA PHE A 219 -0.56 -10.13 -17.00
C PHE A 219 -1.14 -10.21 -15.57
N ALA A 220 -0.33 -10.57 -14.58
CA ALA A 220 -0.77 -10.61 -13.19
C ALA A 220 -1.09 -9.20 -12.64
N LEU A 221 -0.31 -8.18 -12.99
CA LEU A 221 -0.62 -6.76 -12.70
C LEU A 221 -1.96 -6.34 -13.32
N TYR A 222 -2.19 -6.69 -14.59
CA TYR A 222 -3.47 -6.44 -15.25
C TYR A 222 -4.65 -7.14 -14.53
N LEU A 223 -4.48 -8.42 -14.18
CA LEU A 223 -5.52 -9.19 -13.48
C LEU A 223 -5.82 -8.59 -12.11
N ASN A 224 -4.79 -8.20 -11.34
CA ASN A 224 -4.97 -7.56 -10.03
C ASN A 224 -5.79 -6.27 -10.15
N ARG A 225 -5.48 -5.42 -11.13
CA ARG A 225 -6.25 -4.19 -11.35
C ARG A 225 -7.67 -4.47 -11.75
N ARG A 226 -7.90 -5.51 -12.56
CA ARG A 226 -9.24 -5.95 -12.94
C ARG A 226 -10.05 -6.47 -11.75
N VAL A 227 -9.43 -7.27 -10.87
CA VAL A 227 -10.05 -7.75 -9.61
C VAL A 227 -10.48 -6.57 -8.73
N LYS A 228 -9.64 -5.54 -8.59
CA LYS A 228 -9.97 -4.31 -7.83
C LYS A 228 -11.10 -3.51 -8.47
N LEU A 229 -11.02 -3.22 -9.78
CA LEU A 229 -11.97 -2.36 -10.49
C LEU A 229 -13.34 -3.00 -10.70
N GLU A 230 -13.38 -4.31 -10.96
CA GLU A 230 -14.62 -5.06 -11.20
C GLU A 230 -15.14 -5.72 -9.92
N ALA A 231 -14.48 -5.47 -8.77
CA ALA A 231 -14.84 -5.97 -7.45
C ALA A 231 -15.10 -7.49 -7.44
N TRP A 232 -14.30 -8.27 -8.18
CA TRP A 232 -14.50 -9.72 -8.32
C TRP A 232 -14.45 -10.45 -6.97
N ASP A 233 -13.63 -9.97 -6.03
CA ASP A 233 -13.58 -10.50 -4.67
C ASP A 233 -14.94 -10.37 -3.97
N ILE A 234 -15.55 -9.18 -4.06
CA ILE A 234 -16.85 -8.88 -3.47
C ILE A 234 -17.98 -9.69 -4.14
N ASP A 235 -17.99 -9.79 -5.48
CA ASP A 235 -18.99 -10.61 -6.20
C ASP A 235 -18.91 -12.09 -5.80
N ILE A 236 -17.69 -12.64 -5.70
CA ILE A 236 -17.49 -14.03 -5.27
C ILE A 236 -17.90 -14.22 -3.80
N ALA A 237 -17.58 -13.28 -2.91
CA ALA A 237 -18.00 -13.32 -1.53
C ALA A 237 -19.54 -13.32 -1.39
N PHE A 238 -20.24 -12.44 -2.12
CA PHE A 238 -21.71 -12.42 -2.15
C PHE A 238 -22.30 -13.70 -2.73
N ARG A 239 -21.76 -14.22 -3.84
CA ARG A 239 -22.18 -15.51 -4.40
C ARG A 239 -21.99 -16.65 -3.41
N ARG A 240 -20.89 -16.66 -2.67
CA ARG A 240 -20.62 -17.67 -1.63
C ARG A 240 -21.64 -17.58 -0.50
N ILE A 241 -22.01 -16.37 -0.06
CA ILE A 241 -23.05 -16.14 0.95
C ILE A 241 -24.43 -16.59 0.43
N ALA A 242 -24.78 -16.23 -0.81
CA ALA A 242 -26.03 -16.64 -1.44
C ALA A 242 -26.12 -18.18 -1.60
N ASN A 243 -25.04 -18.82 -2.03
CA ASN A 243 -24.97 -20.27 -2.16
C ASN A 243 -25.05 -20.98 -0.81
N LYS A 244 -24.43 -20.44 0.25
CA LYS A 244 -24.57 -20.98 1.61
C LYS A 244 -26.02 -20.93 2.10
N ARG A 245 -26.73 -19.82 1.85
CA ARG A 245 -28.13 -19.64 2.25
C ARG A 245 -29.09 -20.53 1.43
N THR A 246 -28.86 -20.67 0.14
CA THR A 246 -29.67 -21.54 -0.72
C THR A 246 -29.41 -23.03 -0.46
N ALA A 247 -28.15 -23.44 -0.26
CA ALA A 247 -27.82 -24.81 0.15
C ALA A 247 -28.41 -25.16 1.53
N SER A 248 -28.40 -24.22 2.47
CA SER A 248 -29.08 -24.37 3.77
C SER A 248 -30.60 -24.49 3.60
N SER A 249 -31.22 -23.73 2.70
CA SER A 249 -32.67 -23.88 2.42
C SER A 249 -33.02 -25.23 1.78
N GLN A 250 -32.13 -25.81 0.96
CA GLN A 250 -32.34 -27.14 0.38
C GLN A 250 -32.23 -28.23 1.45
N LEU A 251 -31.26 -28.14 2.36
CA LEU A 251 -31.15 -29.07 3.49
C LEU A 251 -32.32 -28.93 4.47
N VAL A 252 -32.81 -27.70 4.74
CA VAL A 252 -34.00 -27.48 5.57
C VAL A 252 -35.27 -27.96 4.86
N SER A 253 -35.38 -27.84 3.53
CA SER A 253 -36.51 -28.40 2.77
C SER A 253 -36.49 -29.93 2.72
N LEU A 254 -35.30 -30.53 2.66
CA LEU A 254 -35.12 -31.98 2.61
C LEU A 254 -35.33 -32.59 4.00
N LEU A 255 -34.77 -31.98 5.05
CA LEU A 255 -35.05 -32.34 6.45
C LEU A 255 -36.50 -32.05 6.81
N GLY A 256 -37.11 -30.99 6.29
CA GLY A 256 -38.53 -30.68 6.44
C GLY A 256 -39.42 -31.73 5.77
N ALA A 257 -39.07 -32.21 4.58
CA ALA A 257 -39.78 -33.31 3.92
C ALA A 257 -39.61 -34.65 4.64
N ILE A 258 -38.41 -34.92 5.17
CA ILE A 258 -38.14 -36.12 5.98
C ILE A 258 -38.87 -36.03 7.32
N ALA A 259 -38.87 -34.87 7.98
CA ALA A 259 -39.59 -34.64 9.24
C ALA A 259 -41.11 -34.64 9.05
N LEU A 260 -41.64 -34.15 7.94
CA LEU A 260 -43.06 -34.27 7.61
C LEU A 260 -43.45 -35.73 7.32
N GLY A 261 -42.55 -36.50 6.68
CA GLY A 261 -42.69 -37.95 6.51
C GLY A 261 -42.59 -38.73 7.82
N PHE A 262 -41.80 -38.26 8.78
CA PHE A 262 -41.64 -38.88 10.10
C PHE A 262 -42.75 -38.47 11.08
N CYS A 263 -43.29 -37.25 10.98
CA CYS A 263 -44.39 -36.75 11.82
C CYS A 263 -45.74 -37.41 11.49
N LEU A 264 -45.89 -38.06 10.32
CA LEU A 264 -47.05 -38.89 10.03
C LEU A 264 -46.99 -40.30 10.66
N LEU A 265 -45.89 -40.65 11.33
CA LEU A 265 -45.66 -42.01 11.86
C LEU A 265 -45.42 -42.09 13.37
N ILE A 266 -45.43 -40.97 14.11
CA ILE A 266 -45.09 -41.01 15.54
C ILE A 266 -46.17 -40.29 16.36
N ASP A 267 -47.01 -41.13 16.95
CA ASP A 267 -47.90 -40.82 18.07
C ASP A 267 -47.14 -41.00 19.40
N ALA A 268 -47.49 -40.16 20.36
CA ALA A 268 -47.12 -40.16 21.79
C ALA A 268 -45.67 -39.82 22.24
N ALA A 269 -45.65 -38.90 23.23
CA ALA A 269 -44.55 -38.21 23.93
C ALA A 269 -43.84 -39.08 25.01
N PRO A 270 -43.06 -38.57 26.01
CA PRO A 270 -42.55 -37.21 26.31
C PRO A 270 -41.07 -37.11 26.75
N HIS A 271 -40.68 -35.87 27.04
CA HIS A 271 -39.41 -35.28 27.51
C HIS A 271 -38.53 -36.05 28.50
N ALA A 272 -37.20 -35.91 28.32
CA ALA A 272 -36.20 -36.04 29.38
C ALA A 272 -35.10 -34.98 29.21
N TYR A 273 -34.87 -34.20 30.26
CA TYR A 273 -33.72 -33.30 30.45
C TYR A 273 -32.49 -34.12 30.86
N ALA A 274 -31.30 -33.70 30.45
CA ALA A 274 -30.04 -34.09 31.09
C ALA A 274 -29.14 -32.85 31.19
N ASP A 275 -29.03 -32.40 32.44
CA ASP A 275 -28.01 -31.51 33.00
C ASP A 275 -26.76 -32.35 33.27
N ASP A 276 -25.56 -31.83 33.01
CA ASP A 276 -24.33 -32.47 33.49
C ASP A 276 -23.26 -31.42 33.80
N GLN A 277 -22.98 -31.31 35.10
CA GLN A 277 -21.89 -30.53 35.69
C GLN A 277 -20.59 -31.34 35.73
N LEU A 278 -19.49 -30.58 35.72
CA LEU A 278 -18.09 -30.98 35.82
C LEU A 278 -17.75 -31.81 37.08
N PRO A 279 -16.63 -32.56 37.03
CA PRO A 279 -15.79 -32.75 38.21
C PRO A 279 -14.38 -32.17 38.06
N THR A 280 -13.99 -31.55 39.16
CA THR A 280 -12.72 -30.95 39.57
C THR A 280 -11.61 -31.99 39.75
N MET A 281 -10.35 -31.60 39.48
CA MET A 281 -9.15 -32.24 40.05
C MET A 281 -8.27 -31.17 40.74
N GLU A 282 -8.25 -31.22 42.06
CA GLU A 282 -7.12 -30.87 42.95
C GLU A 282 -6.17 -32.09 43.00
N ALA A 283 -4.87 -32.05 43.27
CA ALA A 283 -3.89 -31.02 43.61
C ALA A 283 -2.49 -31.64 43.41
N ALA A 284 -1.48 -30.82 43.13
CA ALA A 284 -0.10 -31.10 43.51
C ALA A 284 0.65 -29.77 43.63
N GLN A 285 1.01 -29.43 44.87
CA GLN A 285 1.83 -28.29 45.27
C GLN A 285 3.29 -28.51 44.86
N GLU A 286 3.98 -27.45 44.44
CA GLU A 286 5.39 -27.24 44.74
C GLU A 286 5.65 -25.73 44.99
N GLN A 287 6.22 -25.46 46.16
CA GLN A 287 6.66 -24.17 46.66
C GLN A 287 8.00 -23.79 46.02
N THR A 288 8.21 -22.51 45.69
CA THR A 288 9.46 -21.79 45.99
C THR A 288 9.15 -20.30 45.99
N GLU A 289 9.21 -19.72 47.18
CA GLU A 289 9.02 -18.31 47.47
C GLU A 289 10.29 -17.49 47.14
N ASN A 290 10.05 -16.30 46.57
CA ASN A 290 10.58 -15.00 47.00
C ASN A 290 12.02 -14.96 47.55
N SER A 291 12.99 -14.65 46.69
CA SER A 291 14.26 -14.03 47.09
C SER A 291 14.89 -13.25 45.93
N ALA A 292 14.23 -12.21 45.42
CA ALA A 292 14.84 -11.34 44.40
C ALA A 292 14.25 -9.92 44.39
N GLN A 293 13.96 -9.36 45.56
CA GLN A 293 13.38 -8.02 45.64
C GLN A 293 13.74 -7.31 46.96
N GLU A 294 15.03 -7.27 47.26
CA GLU A 294 15.57 -6.45 48.37
C GLU A 294 17.09 -6.43 48.24
N LEU A 295 17.66 -5.61 47.32
CA LEU A 295 19.11 -5.30 47.32
C LEU A 295 19.51 -4.09 46.44
N LEU A 296 18.59 -3.20 46.06
CA LEU A 296 18.92 -1.98 45.29
C LEU A 296 18.37 -0.70 45.92
N GLU A 297 18.48 -0.58 47.25
CA GLU A 297 18.30 0.70 47.93
C GLU A 297 19.42 0.92 48.95
N GLN A 298 20.55 1.44 48.47
CA GLN A 298 21.47 2.22 49.28
C GLN A 298 21.91 3.47 48.48
N PRO A 299 21.53 4.69 48.90
CA PRO A 299 22.10 5.90 48.35
C PRO A 299 23.50 6.10 48.96
N LEU A 300 24.54 5.78 48.18
CA LEU A 300 25.92 6.15 48.55
C LEU A 300 26.13 7.64 48.27
N GLY A 301 26.19 8.43 49.34
CA GLY A 301 27.05 9.61 49.45
C GLY A 301 26.62 10.90 48.74
N ASP A 302 27.04 12.02 49.32
CA ASP A 302 26.83 13.38 48.81
C ASP A 302 27.31 13.55 47.37
N TYR A 303 26.42 13.98 46.47
CA TYR A 303 26.78 14.38 45.13
C TYR A 303 27.42 15.78 45.16
N GLN A 304 28.73 15.85 44.94
CA GLN A 304 29.37 17.09 44.52
C GLN A 304 29.26 17.20 43.00
N ASP A 305 28.76 18.32 42.49
CA ASP A 305 28.79 18.64 41.06
C ASP A 305 30.24 18.87 40.61
N ILE A 306 30.85 17.82 40.06
CA ILE A 306 32.22 17.87 39.54
C ILE A 306 32.18 18.37 38.08
N ASN A 307 32.98 19.38 37.77
CA ASN A 307 33.13 19.93 36.42
C ASN A 307 33.73 18.88 35.45
N ARG A 308 33.33 18.89 34.17
CA ARG A 308 33.73 17.91 33.13
C ARG A 308 35.23 17.63 33.10
N ASP A 309 36.05 18.66 33.26
CA ASP A 309 37.51 18.53 33.21
C ASP A 309 38.09 17.85 34.45
N GLN A 310 37.45 18.01 35.62
CA GLN A 310 37.83 17.33 36.85
C GLN A 310 37.39 15.87 36.84
N ALA A 311 36.20 15.59 36.28
CA ALA A 311 35.72 14.22 36.09
C ALA A 311 36.65 13.44 35.13
N GLN A 312 37.08 14.08 34.04
CA GLN A 312 38.01 13.44 33.10
C GLN A 312 39.37 13.11 33.75
N LYS A 313 39.88 13.99 34.62
CA LYS A 313 41.12 13.73 35.37
C LYS A 313 40.95 12.59 36.38
N ALA A 314 39.87 12.60 37.16
CA ALA A 314 39.58 11.55 38.13
C ALA A 314 39.41 10.17 37.47
N ILE A 315 38.72 10.11 36.31
CA ILE A 315 38.57 8.87 35.53
C ILE A 315 39.93 8.39 35.03
N THR A 316 40.78 9.31 34.55
CA THR A 316 42.12 8.96 34.06
C THR A 316 43.01 8.42 35.19
N GLU A 317 42.89 8.99 36.38
CA GLU A 317 43.63 8.56 37.57
C GLU A 317 43.17 7.19 38.08
N VAL A 318 41.86 6.92 38.11
CA VAL A 318 41.31 5.60 38.46
C VAL A 318 41.70 4.54 37.41
N MET A 319 41.68 4.89 36.12
CA MET A 319 42.11 4.01 35.03
C MET A 319 43.60 3.63 35.11
N GLN A 320 44.43 4.43 35.77
CA GLN A 320 45.86 4.16 35.95
C GLN A 320 46.17 3.25 37.16
N GLN A 321 45.17 2.93 37.99
CA GLN A 321 45.36 1.99 39.09
C GLN A 321 45.68 0.58 38.56
N VAL A 322 46.53 -0.13 39.30
CA VAL A 322 47.07 -1.45 38.92
C VAL A 322 45.96 -2.49 38.71
N GLU A 323 44.85 -2.35 39.44
CA GLU A 323 43.68 -3.23 39.36
C GLU A 323 42.91 -3.10 38.03
N PHE A 324 42.94 -1.93 37.38
CA PHE A 324 42.26 -1.67 36.11
C PHE A 324 43.15 -1.81 34.87
N SER A 325 44.44 -2.10 35.06
CA SER A 325 45.43 -2.24 33.99
C SER A 325 45.47 -3.64 33.35
N ARG A 326 44.55 -4.54 33.74
CA ARG A 326 44.48 -5.90 33.20
C ARG A 326 43.72 -5.91 31.87
N LYS A 327 44.46 -5.98 30.77
CA LYS A 327 43.89 -6.12 29.41
C LYS A 327 43.47 -7.58 29.17
N GLU A 328 42.17 -7.83 29.00
CA GLU A 328 41.66 -9.10 28.49
C GLU A 328 41.18 -8.96 27.04
N THR A 329 41.68 -9.81 26.15
CA THR A 329 41.18 -9.88 24.78
C THR A 329 39.87 -10.66 24.76
N LYS A 330 38.74 -9.95 24.61
CA LYS A 330 37.42 -10.58 24.41
C LYS A 330 37.02 -10.51 22.95
N ARG A 331 36.67 -11.66 22.37
CA ARG A 331 36.16 -11.75 21.00
C ARG A 331 34.65 -11.51 21.03
N GLN A 332 34.21 -10.33 20.61
CA GLN A 332 32.80 -9.97 20.50
C GLN A 332 32.44 -9.82 19.02
N LEU A 333 31.28 -10.36 18.61
CA LEU A 333 30.74 -10.15 17.27
C LEU A 333 30.15 -8.75 17.20
N THR A 334 30.88 -7.82 16.60
CA THR A 334 30.38 -6.48 16.28
C THR A 334 29.94 -6.48 14.82
N PHE A 335 28.76 -5.94 14.52
CA PHE A 335 28.37 -5.65 13.15
C PHE A 335 29.33 -4.59 12.59
N ILE A 336 30.18 -5.01 11.64
CA ILE A 336 31.01 -4.10 10.87
C ILE A 336 30.09 -3.39 9.89
N GLU A 337 29.89 -2.10 10.08
CA GLU A 337 29.32 -1.23 9.06
C GLU A 337 30.35 -1.18 7.92
N LYS A 338 30.10 -1.99 6.89
CA LYS A 338 31.04 -2.24 5.79
C LYS A 338 30.90 -1.10 4.77
N GLU A 339 31.65 -0.03 4.97
CA GLU A 339 31.72 1.10 4.03
C GLU A 339 32.55 0.80 2.75
N GLU A 340 33.09 -0.41 2.58
CA GLU A 340 33.96 -0.75 1.44
C GLU A 340 33.42 -1.84 0.49
N GLU A 341 32.13 -2.19 0.54
CA GLU A 341 31.58 -3.19 -0.40
C GLU A 341 31.23 -2.64 -1.79
N LYS A 342 31.15 -1.31 -1.96
CA LYS A 342 30.95 -0.75 -3.31
C LYS A 342 32.24 -0.85 -4.14
N ASN A 343 33.41 -0.65 -3.52
CA ASN A 343 34.66 -0.55 -4.26
C ASN A 343 35.10 -1.87 -4.87
N TRP A 344 34.96 -3.02 -4.19
CA TRP A 344 35.41 -4.30 -4.77
C TRP A 344 34.64 -4.66 -6.04
N PHE A 345 33.34 -4.36 -6.11
CA PHE A 345 32.50 -4.68 -7.26
C PHE A 345 32.76 -3.71 -8.41
N PHE A 346 32.92 -2.41 -8.11
CA PHE A 346 33.29 -1.41 -9.11
C PHE A 346 34.74 -1.59 -9.59
N GLU A 347 35.70 -1.89 -8.72
CA GLU A 347 37.08 -2.23 -9.11
C GLU A 347 37.15 -3.55 -9.87
N PHE A 348 36.35 -4.56 -9.52
CA PHE A 348 36.24 -5.78 -10.30
C PHE A 348 35.65 -5.51 -11.69
N LEU A 349 34.58 -4.70 -11.76
CA LEU A 349 33.97 -4.27 -13.02
C LEU A 349 34.95 -3.44 -13.85
N ASP A 350 35.67 -2.51 -13.26
CA ASP A 350 36.60 -1.63 -13.95
C ASP A 350 37.85 -2.40 -14.40
N LYS A 351 38.37 -3.30 -13.56
CA LYS A 351 39.53 -4.12 -13.91
C LYS A 351 39.23 -5.19 -14.98
N HIS A 352 38.00 -5.72 -15.04
CA HIS A 352 37.64 -6.76 -16.00
C HIS A 352 36.82 -6.25 -17.20
N PHE A 353 36.19 -5.08 -17.07
CA PHE A 353 35.30 -4.49 -18.07
C PHE A 353 35.52 -2.98 -18.28
N GLY A 354 36.50 -2.33 -17.63
CA GLY A 354 36.80 -0.89 -17.81
C GLY A 354 37.19 -0.56 -19.25
N ASP A 355 38.12 -1.32 -19.83
CA ASP A 355 38.46 -1.22 -21.25
C ASP A 355 37.25 -1.49 -22.17
N PHE A 356 36.28 -2.30 -21.72
CA PHE A 356 35.03 -2.53 -22.45
C PHE A 356 34.09 -1.32 -22.39
N PHE A 357 34.00 -0.62 -21.25
CA PHE A 357 33.18 0.58 -21.11
C PHE A 357 33.78 1.77 -21.87
N ASP A 358 35.10 1.98 -21.75
CA ASP A 358 35.82 3.07 -22.43
C ASP A 358 35.73 2.93 -23.96
N GLU A 359 35.78 1.70 -24.48
CA GLU A 359 35.69 1.47 -25.93
C GLU A 359 34.24 1.39 -26.45
N PHE A 360 33.26 1.11 -25.58
CA PHE A 360 31.83 1.29 -25.88
C PHE A 360 31.50 2.77 -26.06
N GLU A 361 32.20 3.65 -25.32
CA GLU A 361 32.14 5.10 -25.44
C GLU A 361 32.72 5.59 -26.79
N ASP A 362 33.77 4.94 -27.28
CA ASP A 362 34.46 5.21 -28.57
C ASP A 362 33.76 4.61 -29.82
N PHE A 363 32.68 3.84 -29.67
CA PHE A 363 31.90 3.37 -30.82
C PHE A 363 31.32 4.60 -31.57
N LYS A 364 31.68 4.80 -32.84
CA LYS A 364 31.30 6.00 -33.64
C LYS A 364 29.78 6.28 -33.72
N GLY A 365 28.94 5.29 -33.42
CA GLY A 365 27.48 5.46 -33.27
C GLY A 365 27.04 5.94 -31.88
N PHE A 366 27.84 5.74 -30.84
CA PHE A 366 27.54 6.12 -29.46
C PHE A 366 27.81 7.59 -29.19
N GLY A 367 28.88 8.21 -29.71
CA GLY A 367 29.16 9.65 -29.48
C GLY A 367 27.97 10.58 -29.84
N PHE A 368 27.23 10.29 -30.90
CA PHE A 368 26.02 11.05 -31.26
C PHE A 368 24.83 10.77 -30.33
N PHE A 369 24.71 9.54 -29.83
CA PHE A 369 23.68 9.11 -28.89
C PHE A 369 23.99 9.53 -27.45
N ALA A 370 25.24 9.53 -27.03
CA ALA A 370 25.74 9.93 -25.71
C ALA A 370 25.62 11.44 -25.55
N SER A 371 26.13 12.23 -26.50
CA SER A 371 25.90 13.69 -26.48
C SER A 371 24.42 14.04 -26.63
N GLY A 372 23.66 13.29 -27.43
CA GLY A 372 22.22 13.47 -27.55
C GLY A 372 21.47 13.16 -26.25
N LEU A 373 21.85 12.07 -25.57
CA LEU A 373 21.26 11.62 -24.30
C LEU A 373 21.69 12.50 -23.13
N GLU A 374 22.92 13.02 -23.14
CA GLU A 374 23.44 14.01 -22.20
C GLU A 374 22.67 15.33 -22.33
N ILE A 375 22.53 15.87 -23.54
CA ILE A 375 21.73 17.08 -23.80
C ILE A 375 20.27 16.83 -23.40
N LEU A 376 19.71 15.66 -23.70
CA LEU A 376 18.35 15.30 -23.31
C LEU A 376 18.22 15.22 -21.79
N LEU A 377 19.17 14.60 -21.08
CA LEU A 377 19.21 14.52 -19.61
C LEU A 377 19.32 15.90 -18.98
N TRP A 378 20.25 16.75 -19.44
CA TRP A 378 20.37 18.12 -18.95
C TRP A 378 19.13 18.95 -19.25
N SER A 379 18.52 18.78 -20.43
CA SER A 379 17.25 19.43 -20.75
C SER A 379 16.10 18.94 -19.87
N ALA A 380 16.06 17.65 -19.53
CA ALA A 380 15.07 17.05 -18.65
C ALA A 380 15.26 17.50 -17.21
N VAL A 381 16.50 17.62 -16.74
CA VAL A 381 16.85 18.19 -15.43
C VAL A 381 16.45 19.66 -15.38
N LEU A 382 16.81 20.47 -16.38
CA LEU A 382 16.39 21.88 -16.46
C LEU A 382 14.88 22.03 -16.48
N LEU A 383 14.19 21.17 -17.24
CA LEU A 383 12.73 21.17 -17.30
C LEU A 383 12.10 20.72 -15.98
N LEU A 384 12.68 19.73 -15.30
CA LEU A 384 12.23 19.28 -13.99
C LEU A 384 12.44 20.36 -12.93
N VAL A 385 13.59 21.05 -12.94
CA VAL A 385 13.86 22.20 -12.09
C VAL A 385 12.87 23.32 -12.38
N ALA A 386 12.63 23.66 -13.65
CA ALA A 386 11.63 24.66 -14.04
C ALA A 386 10.21 24.25 -13.61
N LEU A 387 9.85 22.97 -13.71
CA LEU A 387 8.55 22.45 -13.31
C LEU A 387 8.41 22.42 -11.78
N VAL A 388 9.46 22.10 -11.04
CA VAL A 388 9.51 22.19 -9.58
C VAL A 388 9.38 23.64 -9.14
N VAL A 389 10.14 24.55 -9.71
CA VAL A 389 10.02 25.99 -9.44
C VAL A 389 8.63 26.51 -9.80
N TYR A 390 8.06 26.10 -10.93
CA TYR A 390 6.72 26.51 -11.35
C TYR A 390 5.61 25.95 -10.45
N ARG A 391 5.68 24.65 -10.11
CA ARG A 391 4.69 23.95 -9.27
C ARG A 391 4.73 24.45 -7.84
N TYR A 392 5.93 24.63 -7.30
CA TYR A 392 6.16 25.09 -5.93
C TYR A 392 6.38 26.60 -5.87
N ARG A 393 6.06 27.37 -6.92
CA ARG A 393 6.28 28.83 -6.96
C ARG A 393 5.66 29.55 -5.77
N HIS A 394 4.48 29.10 -5.33
CA HIS A 394 3.75 29.66 -4.19
C HIS A 394 4.35 29.24 -2.84
N TRP A 395 4.97 28.06 -2.76
CA TRP A 395 5.66 27.57 -1.57
C TRP A 395 7.06 28.20 -1.44
N LEU A 396 7.81 28.29 -2.55
CA LEU A 396 9.08 29.01 -2.64
C LEU A 396 8.91 30.51 -2.36
N SER A 397 7.83 31.14 -2.85
CA SER A 397 7.53 32.53 -2.48
C SER A 397 7.20 32.68 -1.00
N ALA A 398 6.56 31.68 -0.37
CA ALA A 398 6.25 31.71 1.06
C ALA A 398 7.49 31.49 1.96
N GLN A 399 8.47 30.71 1.51
CA GLN A 399 9.69 30.42 2.26
C GLN A 399 10.73 31.56 2.16
N PHE A 400 10.82 32.22 0.99
CA PHE A 400 11.83 33.25 0.72
C PHE A 400 11.30 34.69 0.81
N VAL A 401 10.00 34.92 0.73
CA VAL A 401 9.37 36.22 1.04
C VAL A 401 8.61 36.05 2.35
N ARG A 402 9.21 36.46 3.46
CA ARG A 402 8.54 36.54 4.77
C ARG A 402 7.48 37.64 4.77
N ILE A 403 6.35 37.37 4.13
CA ILE A 403 5.10 38.08 4.43
C ILE A 403 4.40 37.19 5.45
N ALA A 404 4.30 37.66 6.69
CA ALA A 404 3.55 36.98 7.74
C ALA A 404 2.11 36.77 7.25
N PRO A 405 1.62 35.53 7.12
CA PRO A 405 0.27 35.30 6.65
C PRO A 405 -0.72 35.80 7.70
N THR A 406 -1.52 36.80 7.34
CA THR A 406 -2.70 37.21 8.09
C THR A 406 -3.63 36.00 8.25
N LYS A 407 -3.91 35.61 9.50
CA LYS A 407 -4.87 34.54 9.82
C LYS A 407 -6.21 34.88 9.19
N VAL A 408 -6.58 34.13 8.15
CA VAL A 408 -7.96 34.13 7.64
C VAL A 408 -8.81 33.39 8.66
N PRO A 409 -9.86 33.99 9.24
CA PRO A 409 -10.79 33.27 10.10
C PRO A 409 -11.50 32.21 9.26
N ARG A 410 -11.29 30.93 9.59
CA ARG A 410 -12.01 29.82 8.94
C ARG A 410 -13.49 29.93 9.30
N SER A 411 -14.34 30.01 8.27
CA SER A 411 -15.79 29.94 8.40
C SER A 411 -16.20 28.57 8.94
N LYS A 412 -16.91 28.56 10.07
CA LYS A 412 -17.45 27.35 10.71
C LYS A 412 -18.44 26.63 9.75
N PRO A 413 -18.43 25.28 9.70
CA PRO A 413 -19.28 24.51 8.79
C PRO A 413 -20.78 24.74 9.07
N GLN A 414 -21.56 24.92 8.01
CA GLN A 414 -22.96 25.38 8.06
C GLN A 414 -24.01 24.25 8.11
N THR A 415 -23.64 22.98 7.92
CA THR A 415 -24.56 21.84 7.98
C THR A 415 -23.88 20.59 8.53
N LEU A 416 -24.33 20.06 9.67
CA LEU A 416 -23.85 18.80 10.25
C LEU A 416 -25.04 17.84 10.37
N PHE A 417 -24.90 16.61 9.86
CA PHE A 417 -25.94 15.56 9.91
C PHE A 417 -27.28 15.92 9.26
N GLY A 418 -27.26 16.72 8.18
CA GLY A 418 -28.49 17.20 7.53
C GLY A 418 -29.33 18.17 8.38
N MET A 419 -28.76 18.66 9.49
CA MET A 419 -29.34 19.68 10.35
C MET A 419 -28.51 20.96 10.26
N GLU A 420 -29.15 22.11 10.13
CA GLU A 420 -28.46 23.40 10.17
C GLU A 420 -28.00 23.67 11.61
N VAL A 421 -26.70 23.79 11.85
CA VAL A 421 -26.14 24.08 13.19
C VAL A 421 -25.63 25.53 13.19
N THR A 422 -26.51 26.47 12.85
CA THR A 422 -26.23 27.92 12.84
C THR A 422 -26.83 28.56 14.09
N GLN A 423 -26.15 29.60 14.62
CA GLN A 423 -26.59 30.36 15.80
C GLN A 423 -27.98 31.02 15.59
N GLU A 424 -28.35 31.28 14.32
CA GLU A 424 -29.65 31.84 13.94
C GLU A 424 -30.82 30.86 14.06
N SER A 425 -30.54 29.54 14.14
CA SER A 425 -31.57 28.48 14.21
C SER A 425 -31.90 28.02 15.64
N LEU A 426 -31.21 28.53 16.66
CA LEU A 426 -31.38 28.14 18.06
C LEU A 426 -32.22 29.20 18.81
N PRO A 427 -33.32 28.82 19.49
CA PRO A 427 -34.07 29.73 20.36
C PRO A 427 -33.25 30.20 21.58
N ASP A 428 -33.57 31.39 22.11
CA ASP A 428 -32.89 31.97 23.28
C ASP A 428 -32.92 31.05 24.52
N ASP A 429 -33.98 30.26 24.72
CA ASP A 429 -34.06 29.20 25.72
C ASP A 429 -34.38 27.84 25.08
N VAL A 430 -33.33 27.04 24.87
CA VAL A 430 -33.40 25.72 24.24
C VAL A 430 -34.24 24.75 25.08
N SER A 431 -34.16 24.82 26.41
CA SER A 431 -34.84 23.88 27.31
C SER A 431 -36.36 24.10 27.33
N ALA A 432 -36.80 25.36 27.42
CA ALA A 432 -38.21 25.72 27.46
C ALA A 432 -38.90 25.41 26.12
N ASN A 433 -38.22 25.68 25.00
CA ASN A 433 -38.73 25.37 23.66
C ASN A 433 -38.79 23.85 23.41
N ALA A 434 -37.78 23.08 23.83
CA ALA A 434 -37.83 21.63 23.75
C ALA A 434 -38.99 21.04 24.56
N LEU A 435 -39.25 21.59 25.75
CA LEU A 435 -40.35 21.16 26.62
C LEU A 435 -41.72 21.52 26.02
N GLN A 436 -41.86 22.69 25.39
CA GLN A 436 -43.08 23.08 24.69
C GLN A 436 -43.36 22.18 23.48
N LEU A 437 -42.34 21.83 22.69
CA LEU A 437 -42.47 20.89 21.56
C LEU A 437 -42.84 19.48 22.03
N LEU A 438 -42.31 19.06 23.19
CA LEU A 438 -42.65 17.79 23.81
C LEU A 438 -44.10 17.75 24.32
N GLN A 439 -44.59 18.84 24.92
CA GLN A 439 -46.00 18.98 25.33
C GLN A 439 -46.98 19.02 24.14
N GLN A 440 -46.52 19.47 22.97
CA GLN A 440 -47.28 19.45 21.71
C GLN A 440 -47.30 18.07 21.03
N GLY A 441 -46.61 17.07 21.59
CA GLY A 441 -46.53 15.72 21.04
C GLY A 441 -45.42 15.52 20.00
N ASN A 442 -44.59 16.55 19.73
CA ASN A 442 -43.51 16.52 18.77
C ASN A 442 -42.17 16.08 19.42
N SER A 443 -42.13 14.86 20.00
CA SER A 443 -40.95 14.33 20.69
C SER A 443 -39.69 14.26 19.80
N ARG A 444 -39.86 14.07 18.49
CA ARG A 444 -38.76 14.07 17.51
C ARG A 444 -38.10 15.43 17.38
N GLU A 445 -38.89 16.49 17.31
CA GLU A 445 -38.38 17.86 17.14
C GLU A 445 -37.74 18.36 18.43
N ALA A 446 -38.33 18.02 19.59
CA ALA A 446 -37.77 18.33 20.90
C ALA A 446 -36.36 17.73 21.07
N LEU A 447 -36.17 16.44 20.79
CA LEU A 447 -34.85 15.79 20.89
C LEU A 447 -33.87 16.27 19.81
N ALA A 448 -34.34 16.55 18.59
CA ALA A 448 -33.50 17.11 17.54
C ALA A 448 -32.94 18.49 17.94
N LEU A 449 -33.76 19.33 18.57
CA LEU A 449 -33.39 20.66 19.03
C LEU A 449 -32.34 20.58 20.16
N LEU A 450 -32.54 19.71 21.15
CA LEU A 450 -31.56 19.47 22.22
C LEU A 450 -30.23 18.94 21.68
N TYR A 451 -30.25 18.03 20.70
CA TYR A 451 -29.05 17.47 20.10
C TYR A 451 -28.27 18.52 19.30
N ARG A 452 -28.96 19.30 18.45
CA ARG A 452 -28.35 20.42 17.71
C ARG A 452 -27.73 21.47 18.63
N ALA A 453 -28.42 21.82 19.72
CA ALA A 453 -27.92 22.76 20.71
C ALA A 453 -26.67 22.24 21.43
N SER A 454 -26.64 20.95 21.75
CA SER A 454 -25.48 20.31 22.39
C SER A 454 -24.26 20.26 21.45
N LEU A 455 -24.47 19.95 20.17
CA LEU A 455 -23.42 20.00 19.15
C LEU A 455 -22.88 21.43 18.94
N PHE A 456 -23.76 22.43 18.91
CA PHE A 456 -23.35 23.83 18.80
C PHE A 456 -22.45 24.25 19.98
N GLN A 457 -22.81 23.87 21.20
CA GLN A 457 -21.98 24.12 22.39
C GLN A 457 -20.61 23.43 22.30
N LEU A 458 -20.55 22.21 21.74
CA LEU A 458 -19.30 21.48 21.52
C LEU A 458 -18.37 22.24 20.55
N ILE A 459 -18.92 22.70 19.42
CA ILE A 459 -18.19 23.49 18.42
C ILE A 459 -17.75 24.84 18.99
N TYR A 460 -18.60 25.46 19.81
CA TYR A 460 -18.26 26.71 20.49
C TYR A 460 -17.10 26.53 21.48
N LYS A 461 -17.06 25.42 22.22
CA LYS A 461 -15.96 25.05 23.13
C LYS A 461 -14.67 24.60 22.41
N GLY A 462 -14.66 24.54 21.08
CA GLY A 462 -13.46 24.29 20.28
C GLY A 462 -13.30 22.86 19.76
N ALA A 463 -14.36 22.04 19.78
CA ALA A 463 -14.32 20.71 19.20
C ALA A 463 -14.33 20.76 17.66
N ASP A 464 -13.41 20.04 17.03
CA ASP A 464 -13.27 20.01 15.56
C ASP A 464 -14.16 18.92 14.96
N ILE A 465 -15.47 19.20 14.86
CA ILE A 465 -16.44 18.26 14.27
C ILE A 465 -16.44 18.37 12.75
N HIS A 466 -15.95 17.33 12.08
CA HIS A 466 -16.01 17.12 10.63
C HIS A 466 -17.33 16.45 10.19
N GLU A 467 -17.72 16.67 8.92
CA GLU A 467 -18.92 16.07 8.30
C GLU A 467 -18.94 14.53 8.29
N GLY A 468 -17.77 13.89 8.43
CA GLY A 468 -17.64 12.42 8.43
C GLY A 468 -17.80 11.76 9.79
N HIS A 469 -17.92 12.52 10.89
CA HIS A 469 -18.06 11.91 12.21
C HIS A 469 -19.42 11.26 12.41
N THR A 470 -19.45 10.12 13.08
CA THR A 470 -20.70 9.51 13.54
C THR A 470 -21.18 10.15 14.85
N GLU A 471 -22.48 10.06 15.19
CA GLU A 471 -22.98 10.65 16.45
C GLU A 471 -22.29 10.04 17.69
N GLY A 472 -21.85 8.77 17.59
CA GLY A 472 -21.05 8.10 18.63
C GLY A 472 -19.62 8.64 18.74
N GLU A 473 -18.99 9.01 17.62
CA GLU A 473 -17.69 9.68 17.60
C GLU A 473 -17.77 11.08 18.21
N CYS A 474 -18.88 11.81 18.04
CA CYS A 474 -19.07 13.10 18.70
C CYS A 474 -19.00 12.98 20.24
N VAL A 475 -19.48 11.88 20.82
CA VAL A 475 -19.37 11.62 22.27
C VAL A 475 -17.92 11.37 22.68
N GLN A 476 -17.15 10.66 21.84
CA GLN A 476 -15.72 10.42 22.09
C GLN A 476 -14.93 11.73 22.01
N LEU A 477 -15.19 12.55 21.00
CA LEU A 477 -14.59 13.87 20.82
C LEU A 477 -14.87 14.79 22.02
N MET A 478 -16.10 14.74 22.55
CA MET A 478 -16.48 15.46 23.77
C MET A 478 -15.65 15.00 24.99
N ARG A 479 -15.49 13.68 25.16
CA ARG A 479 -14.71 13.12 26.26
C ARG A 479 -13.24 13.52 26.20
N GLU A 480 -12.65 13.47 25.01
CA GLU A 480 -11.26 13.91 24.79
C GLU A 480 -11.08 15.40 25.09
N LEU A 481 -11.93 16.26 24.54
CA LEU A 481 -11.85 17.70 24.75
C LEU A 481 -11.99 18.07 26.23
N LEU A 482 -12.96 17.49 26.93
CA LEU A 482 -13.19 17.81 28.34
C LEU A 482 -12.09 17.22 29.26
N ASN A 483 -11.51 16.08 28.92
CA ASN A 483 -10.34 15.54 29.62
C ASN A 483 -9.10 16.45 29.46
N HIS A 484 -8.89 17.02 28.26
CA HIS A 484 -7.84 17.99 28.02
C HIS A 484 -8.04 19.29 28.80
N VAL A 485 -9.28 19.79 28.89
CA VAL A 485 -9.62 20.98 29.70
C VAL A 485 -9.41 20.71 31.19
N ALA A 486 -9.75 19.52 31.70
CA ALA A 486 -9.51 19.13 33.09
C ALA A 486 -8.01 19.06 33.45
N ALA A 487 -7.17 18.58 32.53
CA ALA A 487 -5.73 18.49 32.75
C ALA A 487 -5.01 19.86 32.77
N ALA A 488 -5.62 20.90 32.19
CA ALA A 488 -5.04 22.24 32.10
C ALA A 488 -5.33 23.14 33.33
N GLN A 489 -6.10 22.67 34.32
CA GLN A 489 -6.54 23.49 35.47
C GLN A 489 -5.76 23.20 36.77
N HIS A 490 -5.76 24.18 37.69
CA HIS A 490 -5.02 24.13 38.96
C HIS A 490 -5.50 23.02 39.92
N PRO A 491 -4.61 22.40 40.73
CA PRO A 491 -4.91 21.19 41.52
C PRO A 491 -6.05 21.31 42.54
N GLN A 492 -6.33 22.51 43.08
CA GLN A 492 -7.32 22.68 44.16
C GLN A 492 -8.78 22.72 43.70
N GLN A 493 -9.07 22.94 42.40
CA GLN A 493 -10.45 23.00 41.86
C GLN A 493 -10.82 21.77 41.01
N GLN A 494 -9.90 20.81 40.89
CA GLN A 494 -9.97 19.69 39.97
C GLN A 494 -11.17 18.76 40.26
N HIS A 495 -11.46 18.47 41.53
CA HIS A 495 -12.53 17.54 41.91
C HIS A 495 -13.95 18.05 41.58
N LEU A 496 -14.24 19.34 41.81
CA LEU A 496 -15.56 19.90 41.52
C LEU A 496 -15.77 20.05 40.01
N HIS A 497 -14.74 20.50 39.29
CA HIS A 497 -14.81 20.65 37.83
C HIS A 497 -14.95 19.30 37.13
N GLN A 498 -14.22 18.27 37.58
CA GLN A 498 -14.32 16.92 37.02
C GLN A 498 -15.73 16.33 37.18
N LYS A 499 -16.42 16.59 38.31
CA LYS A 499 -17.80 16.15 38.51
C LYS A 499 -18.78 16.81 37.54
N ILE A 500 -18.62 18.11 37.27
CA ILE A 500 -19.45 18.86 36.32
C ILE A 500 -19.19 18.39 34.88
N LEU A 501 -17.93 18.18 34.51
CA LEU A 501 -17.55 17.68 33.19
C LEU A 501 -18.09 16.26 32.96
N GLN A 502 -18.02 15.39 33.97
CA GLN A 502 -18.58 14.05 33.89
C GLN A 502 -20.11 14.09 33.68
N GLN A 503 -20.81 14.98 34.40
CA GLN A 503 -22.25 15.17 34.22
C GLN A 503 -22.62 15.66 32.80
N GLN A 504 -21.78 16.51 32.17
CA GLN A 504 -21.97 16.93 30.78
C GLN A 504 -21.79 15.77 29.80
N ILE A 505 -20.78 14.93 30.00
CA ILE A 505 -20.49 13.76 29.15
C ILE A 505 -21.63 12.74 29.25
N ASP A 506 -22.06 12.44 30.48
CA ASP A 506 -23.10 11.44 30.73
C ASP A 506 -24.45 11.88 30.13
N TYR A 507 -24.82 13.15 30.30
CA TYR A 507 -26.00 13.74 29.67
C TYR A 507 -25.95 13.66 28.14
N PHE A 508 -24.83 14.05 27.51
CA PHE A 508 -24.72 14.02 26.06
C PHE A 508 -24.73 12.59 25.50
N ALA A 509 -24.14 11.63 26.21
CA ALA A 509 -24.19 10.23 25.84
C ALA A 509 -25.62 9.66 25.91
N GLU A 510 -26.37 10.00 26.96
CA GLU A 510 -27.77 9.60 27.12
C GLU A 510 -28.67 10.21 26.05
N LEU A 511 -28.51 11.51 25.77
CA LEU A 511 -29.23 12.20 24.70
C LEU A 511 -28.94 11.57 23.32
N THR A 512 -27.67 11.29 23.03
CA THR A 512 -27.24 10.69 21.76
C THR A 512 -27.83 9.30 21.57
N ARG A 513 -27.88 8.48 22.62
CA ARG A 513 -28.48 7.14 22.57
C ARG A 513 -29.96 7.19 22.24
N HIS A 514 -30.72 8.06 22.90
CA HIS A 514 -32.16 8.21 22.65
C HIS A 514 -32.43 8.85 21.28
N TRP A 515 -31.59 9.78 20.85
CA TRP A 515 -31.64 10.33 19.50
C TRP A 515 -31.41 9.26 18.43
N GLN A 516 -30.38 8.42 18.56
CA GLN A 516 -30.12 7.33 17.60
C GLN A 516 -31.28 6.33 17.54
N GLN A 517 -31.86 5.98 18.69
CA GLN A 517 -33.02 5.09 18.77
C GLN A 517 -34.27 5.69 18.12
N LEU A 518 -34.44 7.01 18.19
CA LEU A 518 -35.56 7.71 17.56
C LEU A 518 -35.31 7.91 16.04
N ALA A 519 -34.12 8.38 15.67
CA ALA A 519 -33.77 8.76 14.29
C ALA A 519 -33.62 7.55 13.37
N TYR A 520 -32.95 6.49 13.82
CA TYR A 520 -32.70 5.27 13.05
C TYR A 520 -33.59 4.10 13.48
N GLY A 521 -33.96 4.04 14.77
CA GLY A 521 -34.77 2.94 15.32
C GLY A 521 -36.28 3.21 15.36
N HIS A 522 -36.73 4.45 15.07
CA HIS A 522 -38.13 4.89 15.13
C HIS A 522 -38.85 4.56 16.47
N LYS A 523 -38.10 4.41 17.55
CA LYS A 523 -38.65 4.19 18.90
C LYS A 523 -38.81 5.52 19.61
N LEU A 524 -40.05 5.85 19.99
CA LEU A 524 -40.33 7.03 20.79
C LEU A 524 -39.83 6.82 22.23
N PRO A 525 -39.12 7.80 22.82
CA PRO A 525 -38.74 7.74 24.22
C PRO A 525 -39.97 7.84 25.11
N GLU A 526 -39.86 7.32 26.33
CA GLU A 526 -40.87 7.54 27.37
C GLU A 526 -40.97 9.04 27.68
N PHE A 527 -42.20 9.54 27.83
CA PHE A 527 -42.46 10.97 28.01
C PHE A 527 -41.72 11.55 29.23
N ALA A 528 -41.74 10.84 30.35
CA ALA A 528 -41.06 11.25 31.59
C ALA A 528 -39.54 11.40 31.40
N LEU A 529 -38.93 10.50 30.62
CA LEU A 529 -37.48 10.54 30.35
C LEU A 529 -37.14 11.70 29.41
N ALA A 530 -37.95 11.93 28.37
CA ALA A 530 -37.73 13.03 27.46
C ALA A 530 -37.99 14.41 28.11
N GLU A 531 -38.95 14.52 29.04
CA GLU A 531 -39.16 15.70 29.88
C GLU A 531 -37.95 15.96 30.78
N GLN A 532 -37.40 14.91 31.42
CA GLN A 532 -36.19 15.02 32.23
C GLN A 532 -35.00 15.52 31.41
N LEU A 533 -34.78 15.01 30.20
CA LEU A 533 -33.71 15.46 29.30
C LEU A 533 -33.86 16.93 28.91
N CYS A 534 -35.09 17.43 28.73
CA CYS A 534 -35.34 18.84 28.45
C CYS A 534 -34.96 19.73 29.64
N LEU A 535 -35.40 19.37 30.86
CA LEU A 535 -35.13 20.12 32.08
C LEU A 535 -33.64 20.13 32.47
N GLN A 536 -32.93 19.04 32.19
CA GLN A 536 -31.51 18.90 32.54
C GLN A 536 -30.56 19.65 31.59
N TRP A 537 -31.01 20.06 30.40
CA TRP A 537 -30.11 20.66 29.40
C TRP A 537 -29.45 21.97 29.91
N ASN A 538 -30.24 22.89 30.47
CA ASN A 538 -29.74 24.17 30.98
C ASN A 538 -28.72 23.98 32.10
N SER A 539 -28.96 23.04 33.02
CA SER A 539 -28.06 22.80 34.15
C SER A 539 -26.73 22.17 33.71
N CYS A 540 -26.72 21.40 32.63
CA CYS A 540 -25.49 20.83 32.07
C CYS A 540 -24.67 21.87 31.29
N TRP A 541 -25.29 22.73 30.49
CA TRP A 541 -24.55 23.57 29.52
C TRP A 541 -24.33 25.04 29.93
N LEU A 542 -25.17 25.62 30.79
CA LEU A 542 -25.14 27.06 31.13
C LEU A 542 -24.44 27.41 32.46
N LEU A 543 -23.76 26.45 33.11
CA LEU A 543 -23.02 26.74 34.35
C LEU A 543 -21.90 27.78 34.10
N PRO A 544 -21.85 28.92 34.83
CA PRO A 544 -20.85 29.95 34.63
C PRO A 544 -19.49 29.48 35.14
N VAL A 545 -18.55 29.20 34.24
CA VAL A 545 -17.12 29.21 34.55
C VAL A 545 -16.65 30.64 34.36
N THR A 546 -16.50 31.38 35.44
CA THR A 546 -16.05 32.78 35.43
C THR A 546 -14.67 32.89 34.75
N PRO A 547 -14.51 33.63 33.63
CA PRO A 547 -13.19 33.97 33.14
C PRO A 547 -12.59 35.07 34.03
N ALA A 548 -11.40 34.82 34.59
CA ALA A 548 -10.64 35.83 35.30
C ALA A 548 -10.29 36.99 34.35
N SER A 549 -10.66 38.22 34.72
CA SER A 549 -10.35 39.46 34.00
C SER A 549 -8.84 39.66 33.75
N PRO A 550 -8.45 40.33 32.65
CA PRO A 550 -7.06 40.67 32.38
C PRO A 550 -6.60 41.79 33.32
N VAL A 551 -5.54 41.52 34.09
CA VAL A 551 -4.86 42.52 34.93
C VAL A 551 -4.20 43.56 34.02
N ALA A 552 -4.58 44.82 34.23
CA ALA A 552 -4.03 46.00 33.62
C ALA A 552 -2.50 46.09 33.79
N GLY A 553 -1.82 46.40 32.69
CA GLY A 553 -0.38 46.64 32.66
C GLY A 553 0.01 47.83 33.53
N LYS A 554 0.98 47.60 34.42
CA LYS A 554 1.77 48.67 35.03
C LYS A 554 2.75 49.21 33.99
N ALA A 555 2.50 50.44 33.57
CA ALA A 555 3.53 51.34 33.06
C ALA A 555 4.45 51.74 34.22
N GLY A 556 5.77 51.78 33.98
CA GLY A 556 6.74 52.23 34.98
C GLY A 556 8.18 51.96 34.54
N ALA A 557 8.73 52.94 33.82
CA ALA A 557 10.13 53.19 33.48
C ALA A 557 11.21 52.57 34.40
N GLN A 558 12.24 51.99 33.78
CA GLN A 558 13.61 52.52 33.73
C GLN A 558 14.45 51.76 32.70
#